data_AF-X0Z2W9-F1
#
_entry.id   AF-X0Z2W9-F1
#
_cell.length_a   1.000
_cell.length_b   1.000
_cell.length_c   1.000
_cell.angle_alpha   90.00
_cell.angle_beta   90.00
_cell.angle_gamma   90.00
#
_symmetry.space_group_name_H-M   'P 1'
#
loop_
_entity.id
_entity.type
_entity.pdbx_description
1 polymer ?
#
loop_
_entity_poly.entity_id
_entity_poly.type
_entity_poly.pdbx_seq_one_letter_code
_entity_poly.pdbx_strand_id
1 'polypeptide(L)'
;MQTALIVMTLCALLYPGQAAAQSSAGLAAADTSSPRATLDSFIGACNELDERIQVERFLDRSSPTYRLLTRRIRDCLDTSGLAGYAHEQRALEAAVSLKEILDRDELPPWDKIPDIAAIESSDDPEEFARWRIPGTRFTIARINEGPQKHEYLISAGTVDRAVGYFRDVEARPYRTTGPDTSPGLHR
;
A
#
# COMPACT_ATOMS: atom_id res chain seq x y z
N MET A 1 -54.94 14.98 45.46
CA MET A 1 -54.73 14.04 44.35
C MET A 1 -54.10 14.78 43.19
N GLN A 2 -52.78 14.68 43.01
CA GLN A 2 -52.12 14.80 41.71
C GLN A 2 -50.67 14.30 41.84
N THR A 3 -50.49 13.06 41.36
CA THR A 3 -49.26 12.45 40.82
C THR A 3 -48.59 13.41 39.81
N ALA A 4 -47.28 13.44 39.59
CA ALA A 4 -46.43 12.37 39.08
C ALA A 4 -44.95 12.85 39.15
N LEU A 5 -44.05 12.06 39.72
CA LEU A 5 -43.24 11.03 39.06
C LEU A 5 -42.01 11.61 38.33
N ILE A 6 -40.88 11.52 39.01
CA ILE A 6 -39.52 11.71 38.52
C ILE A 6 -39.28 10.74 37.37
N VAL A 7 -39.02 11.25 36.16
CA VAL A 7 -38.50 10.45 35.05
C VAL A 7 -37.06 10.86 34.83
N MET A 8 -36.18 10.04 35.40
CA MET A 8 -34.73 10.05 35.22
C MET A 8 -34.44 9.52 33.82
N THR A 9 -34.39 10.40 32.83
CA THR A 9 -34.04 10.04 31.45
C THR A 9 -32.54 9.77 31.38
N LEU A 10 -32.17 8.51 31.57
CA LEU A 10 -30.84 7.97 31.31
C LEU A 10 -30.57 8.07 29.80
N CYS A 11 -29.94 9.16 29.36
CA CYS A 11 -29.39 9.27 28.01
C CYS A 11 -28.28 8.24 27.85
N ALA A 12 -28.63 7.08 27.29
CA ALA A 12 -27.67 6.11 26.79
C ALA A 12 -26.85 6.80 25.70
N LEU A 13 -25.60 7.11 26.04
CA LEU A 13 -24.57 7.55 25.10
C LEU A 13 -24.39 6.44 24.07
N LEU A 14 -25.09 6.57 22.94
CA LEU A 14 -24.77 5.89 21.69
C LEU A 14 -23.41 6.41 21.24
N TYR A 15 -22.34 5.82 21.76
CA TYR A 15 -21.04 5.89 21.13
C TYR A 15 -21.23 5.36 19.71
N PRO A 16 -20.98 6.15 18.65
CA PRO A 16 -20.79 5.54 17.34
C PRO A 16 -19.56 4.66 17.48
N GLY A 17 -19.79 3.35 17.56
CA GLY A 17 -18.71 2.37 17.44
C GLY A 17 -17.97 2.75 16.19
N GLN A 18 -16.69 3.08 16.32
CA GLN A 18 -15.81 3.24 15.17
C GLN A 18 -15.91 1.92 14.42
N ALA A 19 -16.62 1.95 13.29
CA ALA A 19 -16.55 0.88 12.33
C ALA A 19 -15.11 0.91 11.82
N ALA A 20 -14.25 0.12 12.46
CA ALA A 20 -13.01 -0.30 11.84
C ALA A 20 -13.44 -0.89 10.50
N ALA A 21 -13.11 -0.20 9.41
CA ALA A 21 -13.32 -0.70 8.08
C ALA A 21 -12.59 -2.04 8.02
N GLN A 22 -13.33 -3.13 8.14
CA GLN A 22 -12.83 -4.46 7.86
C GLN A 22 -12.50 -4.45 6.38
N SER A 23 -11.21 -4.35 6.07
CA SER A 23 -10.68 -4.47 4.72
C SER A 23 -11.32 -5.71 4.10
N SER A 24 -12.07 -5.55 3.01
CA SER A 24 -12.70 -6.67 2.32
C SER A 24 -11.59 -7.55 1.72
N ALA A 25 -11.10 -8.49 2.53
CA ALA A 25 -10.17 -9.53 2.17
C ALA A 25 -10.90 -10.52 1.25
N GLY A 26 -11.09 -10.14 0.00
CA GLY A 26 -11.80 -10.93 -0.99
C GLY A 26 -11.74 -10.29 -2.36
N LEU A 27 -10.88 -10.82 -3.23
CA LEU A 27 -10.90 -10.62 -4.69
C LEU A 27 -10.83 -9.18 -5.25
N ALA A 28 -10.61 -8.16 -4.43
CA ALA A 28 -10.52 -6.78 -4.90
C ALA A 28 -9.16 -6.50 -5.57
N ALA A 29 -9.18 -5.65 -6.60
CA ALA A 29 -7.98 -4.99 -7.12
C ALA A 29 -7.28 -4.21 -5.99
N ALA A 30 -6.02 -3.80 -6.20
CA ALA A 30 -5.38 -2.88 -5.25
C ALA A 30 -6.19 -1.58 -5.14
N ASP A 31 -6.29 -1.03 -3.92
CA ASP A 31 -6.82 0.31 -3.73
C ASP A 31 -5.70 1.31 -4.04
N THR A 32 -5.81 1.97 -5.18
CA THR A 32 -4.88 2.99 -5.67
C THR A 32 -5.49 4.39 -5.64
N SER A 33 -6.50 4.62 -4.79
CA SER A 33 -7.24 5.89 -4.69
C SER A 33 -6.43 7.06 -4.12
N SER A 34 -5.35 6.78 -3.40
CA SER A 34 -4.49 7.78 -2.76
C SER A 34 -3.10 7.20 -2.46
N PRO A 35 -2.07 8.04 -2.21
CA PRO A 35 -0.76 7.55 -1.79
C PRO A 35 -0.80 6.60 -0.59
N ARG A 36 -1.64 6.89 0.41
CA ARG A 36 -1.81 6.02 1.59
C ARG A 36 -2.43 4.67 1.20
N ALA A 37 -3.50 4.67 0.40
CA ALA A 37 -4.18 3.46 -0.02
C ALA A 37 -3.27 2.56 -0.88
N THR A 38 -2.51 3.15 -1.81
CA THR A 38 -1.56 2.43 -2.66
C THR A 38 -0.47 1.77 -1.82
N LEU A 39 0.10 2.50 -0.87
CA LEU A 39 1.16 1.98 -0.02
C LEU A 39 0.67 0.84 0.88
N ASP A 40 -0.53 0.98 1.46
CA ASP A 40 -1.18 -0.04 2.26
C ASP A 40 -1.46 -1.32 1.43
N SER A 41 -2.07 -1.15 0.25
CA SER A 41 -2.35 -2.24 -0.69
C SER A 41 -1.08 -2.99 -1.11
N PHE A 42 -0.01 -2.26 -1.43
CA PHE A 42 1.26 -2.84 -1.85
C PHE A 42 1.94 -3.63 -0.72
N ILE A 43 2.09 -3.01 0.46
CA ILE A 43 2.74 -3.65 1.61
C ILE A 43 1.93 -4.87 2.05
N GLY A 44 0.61 -4.73 2.19
CA GLY A 44 -0.27 -5.82 2.61
C GLY A 44 -0.24 -7.01 1.66
N ALA A 45 -0.28 -6.76 0.35
CA ALA A 45 -0.21 -7.84 -0.65
C ALA A 45 1.16 -8.54 -0.66
N CYS A 46 2.27 -7.82 -0.43
CA CYS A 46 3.60 -8.42 -0.29
C CYS A 46 3.72 -9.26 0.99
N ASN A 47 3.21 -8.76 2.13
CA ASN A 47 3.24 -9.49 3.39
C ASN A 47 2.40 -10.78 3.32
N GLU A 48 1.20 -10.71 2.73
CA GLU A 48 0.36 -11.89 2.54
C GLU A 48 1.01 -12.92 1.58
N LEU A 49 1.71 -12.43 0.54
CA LEU A 49 2.47 -13.30 -0.35
C LEU A 49 3.61 -14.01 0.38
N ASP A 50 4.40 -13.27 1.16
CA ASP A 50 5.50 -13.81 1.96
C ASP A 50 5.00 -14.83 2.98
N GLU A 51 3.97 -14.49 3.78
CA GLU A 51 3.39 -15.39 4.76
C GLU A 51 2.98 -16.73 4.14
N ARG A 52 2.31 -16.69 2.98
CA ARG A 52 1.91 -17.91 2.27
C ARG A 52 3.10 -18.73 1.81
N ILE A 53 4.12 -18.10 1.25
CA ILE A 53 5.36 -18.79 0.84
C ILE A 53 6.01 -19.45 2.06
N GLN A 54 6.04 -18.78 3.21
CA GLN A 54 6.60 -19.33 4.45
C GLN A 54 5.80 -20.51 5.00
N VAL A 55 4.47 -20.46 4.92
CA VAL A 55 3.57 -21.53 5.38
C VAL A 55 3.62 -22.74 4.44
N GLU A 56 3.49 -22.51 3.13
CA GLU A 56 3.40 -23.58 2.13
C GLU A 56 4.78 -24.14 1.74
N ARG A 57 5.87 -23.43 2.07
CA ARG A 57 7.26 -23.76 1.69
C ARG A 57 7.46 -23.96 0.19
N PHE A 58 6.53 -23.48 -0.62
CA PHE A 58 6.50 -23.60 -2.06
C PHE A 58 5.68 -22.47 -2.66
N LEU A 59 6.10 -21.97 -3.83
CA LEU A 59 5.37 -20.95 -4.59
C LEU A 59 4.67 -21.61 -5.79
N ASP A 60 3.38 -21.92 -5.66
CA ASP A 60 2.56 -22.36 -6.78
C ASP A 60 2.08 -21.15 -7.62
N ARG A 61 2.86 -20.75 -8.62
CA ARG A 61 2.49 -19.66 -9.52
C ARG A 61 1.18 -19.90 -10.29
N SER A 62 0.70 -21.14 -10.37
CA SER A 62 -0.56 -21.47 -11.03
C SER A 62 -1.78 -21.29 -10.10
N SER A 63 -1.56 -21.23 -8.78
CA SER A 63 -2.64 -21.09 -7.83
C SER A 63 -3.35 -19.74 -8.01
N PRO A 64 -4.71 -19.73 -8.03
CA PRO A 64 -5.50 -18.50 -8.14
C PRO A 64 -5.10 -17.44 -7.10
N THR A 65 -4.75 -17.87 -5.89
CA THR A 65 -4.36 -16.99 -4.79
C THR A 65 -3.05 -16.27 -5.08
N TYR A 66 -1.99 -16.99 -5.47
CA TYR A 66 -0.72 -16.36 -5.80
C TYR A 66 -0.84 -15.41 -7.00
N ARG A 67 -1.64 -15.79 -8.01
CA ARG A 67 -1.92 -14.91 -9.15
C ARG A 67 -2.66 -13.64 -8.74
N LEU A 68 -3.60 -13.74 -7.81
CA LEU A 68 -4.32 -12.58 -7.27
C LEU A 68 -3.39 -11.65 -6.49
N LEU A 69 -2.55 -12.18 -5.60
CA LEU A 69 -1.59 -11.38 -4.84
C LEU A 69 -0.57 -10.70 -5.74
N THR A 70 -0.03 -11.44 -6.70
CA THR A 70 0.90 -10.91 -7.70
C THR A 70 0.24 -9.80 -8.52
N ARG A 71 -1.05 -9.93 -8.87
CA ARG A 71 -1.80 -8.88 -9.55
C ARG A 71 -1.94 -7.64 -8.67
N ARG A 72 -2.40 -7.77 -7.42
CA ARG A 72 -2.55 -6.64 -6.48
C ARG A 72 -1.23 -5.89 -6.28
N ILE A 73 -0.12 -6.60 -6.15
CA ILE A 73 1.22 -6.01 -6.08
C ILE A 73 1.51 -5.19 -7.34
N ARG A 74 1.25 -5.76 -8.53
CA ARG A 74 1.49 -5.10 -9.81
C ARG A 74 0.56 -3.92 -10.08
N ASP A 75 -0.68 -3.98 -9.63
CA ASP A 75 -1.66 -2.90 -9.77
C ASP A 75 -1.16 -1.61 -9.09
N CYS A 76 -0.26 -1.71 -8.11
CA CYS A 76 0.35 -0.57 -7.42
C CYS A 76 1.56 0.05 -8.16
N LEU A 77 2.02 -0.55 -9.27
CA LEU A 77 3.27 -0.17 -9.95
C LEU A 77 3.00 0.52 -11.28
N ASP A 78 3.59 1.69 -11.48
CA ASP A 78 3.69 2.29 -12.81
C ASP A 78 4.81 1.59 -13.60
N THR A 79 4.41 0.61 -14.41
CA THR A 79 5.31 -0.21 -15.23
C THR A 79 5.44 0.30 -16.67
N SER A 80 4.91 1.50 -16.96
CA SER A 80 4.93 2.09 -18.31
C SER A 80 6.35 2.32 -18.85
N GLY A 81 7.31 2.58 -17.96
CA GLY A 81 8.72 2.78 -18.30
C GLY A 81 9.53 1.48 -18.48
N LEU A 82 8.98 0.31 -18.17
CA LEU A 82 9.71 -0.95 -18.30
C LEU A 82 9.75 -1.41 -19.77
N ALA A 83 10.94 -1.85 -20.21
CA ALA A 83 11.10 -2.44 -21.53
C ALA A 83 10.18 -3.66 -21.72
N GLY A 84 9.59 -3.81 -22.90
CA GLY A 84 8.64 -4.90 -23.19
C GLY A 84 9.23 -6.31 -23.08
N TYR A 85 10.54 -6.47 -23.26
CA TYR A 85 11.21 -7.75 -23.02
C TYR A 85 11.34 -8.03 -21.53
N ALA A 86 10.85 -9.20 -21.10
CA ALA A 86 10.83 -9.63 -19.70
C ALA A 86 10.10 -8.65 -18.75
N HIS A 87 9.09 -7.93 -19.27
CA HIS A 87 8.31 -6.93 -18.52
C HIS A 87 7.78 -7.47 -17.19
N GLU A 88 7.16 -8.67 -17.22
CA GLU A 88 6.65 -9.31 -16.00
C GLU A 88 7.75 -9.58 -14.98
N GLN A 89 8.87 -10.17 -15.42
CA GLN A 89 9.99 -10.48 -14.52
C GLN A 89 10.58 -9.21 -13.89
N ARG A 90 10.74 -8.14 -14.68
CA ARG A 90 11.25 -6.85 -14.18
C ARG A 90 10.29 -6.20 -13.20
N ALA A 91 8.98 -6.27 -13.46
CA ALA A 91 7.98 -5.75 -12.53
C ALA A 91 8.02 -6.48 -11.18
N LEU A 92 8.21 -7.81 -11.20
CA LEU A 92 8.35 -8.61 -9.98
C LEU A 92 9.66 -8.31 -9.24
N GLU A 93 10.78 -8.22 -9.95
CA GLU A 93 12.08 -7.86 -9.35
C GLU A 93 12.04 -6.46 -8.72
N ALA A 94 11.40 -5.51 -9.39
CA ALA A 94 11.13 -4.19 -8.83
C ALA A 94 10.24 -4.27 -7.59
N ALA A 95 9.13 -5.03 -7.63
CA ALA A 95 8.23 -5.19 -6.49
C ALA A 95 8.96 -5.72 -5.24
N VAL A 96 9.74 -6.80 -5.39
CA VAL A 96 10.53 -7.37 -4.30
C VAL A 96 11.53 -6.34 -3.76
N SER A 97 12.26 -5.66 -4.65
CA SER A 97 13.21 -4.62 -4.26
C SER A 97 12.54 -3.47 -3.52
N LEU A 98 11.35 -3.03 -3.96
CA LEU A 98 10.57 -1.98 -3.32
C LEU A 98 10.10 -2.40 -1.93
N LYS A 99 9.64 -3.64 -1.76
CA LYS A 99 9.28 -4.16 -0.44
C LYS A 99 10.47 -4.18 0.50
N GLU A 100 11.63 -4.63 0.02
CA GLU A 100 12.86 -4.66 0.82
C GLU A 100 13.35 -3.24 1.21
N ILE A 101 13.15 -2.24 0.34
CA ILE A 101 13.40 -0.83 0.68
C ILE A 101 12.44 -0.37 1.78
N LEU A 102 11.13 -0.60 1.60
CA LEU A 102 10.10 -0.19 2.57
C LEU A 102 10.25 -0.88 3.92
N ASP A 103 10.85 -2.07 3.97
CA ASP A 103 11.10 -2.80 5.20
C ASP A 103 12.36 -2.37 5.94
N ARG A 104 13.18 -1.49 5.36
CA ARG A 104 14.42 -0.98 5.97
C ARG A 104 14.42 0.54 6.17
N ASP A 105 13.70 1.26 5.32
CA ASP A 105 13.52 2.69 5.46
C ASP A 105 12.39 2.99 6.46
N GLU A 106 12.59 4.03 7.28
CA GLU A 106 11.58 4.45 8.26
C GLU A 106 10.38 5.08 7.54
N LEU A 107 9.18 4.57 7.80
CA LEU A 107 7.96 5.09 7.20
C LEU A 107 7.39 6.22 8.05
N PRO A 108 6.83 7.28 7.42
CA PRO A 108 6.13 8.30 8.18
C PRO A 108 4.90 7.70 8.88
N PRO A 109 4.42 8.35 9.97
CA PRO A 109 3.13 8.01 10.56
C PRO A 109 2.03 7.98 9.50
N TRP A 110 1.12 7.00 9.58
CA TRP A 110 0.12 6.76 8.53
C TRP A 110 -0.79 7.97 8.29
N ASP A 111 -1.13 8.71 9.35
CA ASP A 111 -1.92 9.94 9.30
C ASP A 111 -1.22 11.10 8.55
N LYS A 112 0.09 10.98 8.29
CA LYS A 112 0.88 11.96 7.51
C LYS A 112 1.03 11.60 6.03
N ILE A 113 0.57 10.42 5.63
CA ILE A 113 0.55 10.03 4.22
C ILE A 113 -0.78 10.54 3.62
N PRO A 114 -0.81 11.25 2.49
CA PRO A 114 -2.06 11.73 1.91
C PRO A 114 -3.04 10.59 1.62
N ASP A 115 -4.27 10.72 2.12
CA ASP A 115 -5.40 9.85 1.78
C ASP A 115 -6.39 10.55 0.86
N ILE A 116 -7.46 9.85 0.50
CA ILE A 116 -8.51 10.38 -0.37
C ILE A 116 -9.16 11.64 0.24
N ALA A 117 -9.39 11.67 1.55
CA ALA A 117 -10.01 12.82 2.21
C ALA A 117 -9.12 14.07 2.13
N ALA A 118 -7.80 13.92 2.35
CA ALA A 118 -6.85 15.01 2.19
C ALA A 118 -6.85 15.54 0.74
N ILE A 119 -6.86 14.64 -0.24
CA ILE A 119 -6.90 15.00 -1.67
C ILE A 119 -8.20 15.74 -2.03
N GLU A 120 -9.35 15.23 -1.61
CA GLU A 120 -10.66 15.81 -1.89
C GLU A 120 -10.89 17.16 -1.19
N SER A 121 -10.21 17.38 -0.06
CA SER A 121 -10.28 18.65 0.68
C SER A 121 -9.36 19.74 0.15
N SER A 122 -8.48 19.44 -0.81
CA SER A 122 -7.54 20.41 -1.36
C SER A 122 -8.18 21.30 -2.42
N ASP A 123 -7.88 22.60 -2.34
CA ASP A 123 -8.23 23.57 -3.37
C ASP A 123 -7.33 23.45 -4.62
N ASP A 124 -6.20 22.74 -4.53
CA ASP A 124 -5.26 22.48 -5.63
C ASP A 124 -5.02 20.97 -5.81
N PRO A 125 -5.73 20.32 -6.75
CA PRO A 125 -5.53 18.90 -7.05
C PRO A 125 -4.09 18.52 -7.46
N GLU A 126 -3.30 19.48 -7.96
CA GLU A 126 -1.91 19.24 -8.35
C GLU A 126 -0.97 19.13 -7.14
N GLU A 127 -1.37 19.65 -5.97
CA GLU A 127 -0.63 19.51 -4.70
C GLU A 127 -0.32 18.03 -4.41
N PHE A 128 -1.29 17.16 -4.69
CA PHE A 128 -1.18 15.73 -4.43
C PHE A 128 -0.81 14.91 -5.66
N ALA A 129 -0.59 15.51 -6.83
CA ALA A 129 -0.21 14.76 -8.04
C ALA A 129 1.06 13.90 -7.85
N ARG A 130 1.91 14.27 -6.89
CA ARG A 130 3.11 13.53 -6.52
C ARG A 130 3.37 13.57 -5.02
N TRP A 131 3.47 12.39 -4.40
CA TRP A 131 3.91 12.25 -3.01
C TRP A 131 5.19 11.42 -2.93
N ARG A 132 6.11 11.84 -2.05
CA ARG A 132 7.39 11.16 -1.81
C ARG A 132 7.51 10.84 -0.33
N ILE A 133 7.92 9.61 -0.02
CA ILE A 133 8.23 9.22 1.36
C ILE A 133 9.38 10.12 1.85
N PRO A 134 9.21 10.86 2.96
CA PRO A 134 10.23 11.79 3.46
C PRO A 134 11.60 11.14 3.59
N GLY A 135 12.65 11.85 3.17
CA GLY A 135 14.03 11.35 3.26
C GLY A 135 14.41 10.26 2.22
N THR A 136 13.50 9.85 1.34
CA THR A 136 13.75 8.79 0.35
C THR A 136 13.56 9.27 -1.09
N ARG A 137 13.97 8.44 -2.05
CA ARG A 137 13.63 8.62 -3.47
C ARG A 137 12.30 7.96 -3.86
N PHE A 138 11.64 7.25 -2.94
CA PHE A 138 10.40 6.51 -3.18
C PHE A 138 9.25 7.48 -3.41
N THR A 139 8.68 7.44 -4.61
CA THR A 139 7.59 8.33 -5.04
C THR A 139 6.38 7.52 -5.47
N ILE A 140 5.21 7.95 -5.01
CA ILE A 140 3.89 7.59 -5.54
C ILE A 140 3.35 8.80 -6.30
N ALA A 141 2.83 8.60 -7.51
CA ALA A 141 2.34 9.68 -8.36
C ALA A 141 0.99 9.32 -8.99
N ARG A 142 0.17 10.33 -9.22
CA ARG A 142 -1.10 10.20 -9.93
C ARG A 142 -0.83 10.00 -11.42
N ILE A 143 -1.49 9.02 -12.01
CA ILE A 143 -1.37 8.70 -13.44
C ILE A 143 -2.28 9.61 -14.25
N ASN A 144 -1.74 10.22 -15.30
CA ASN A 144 -2.43 11.22 -16.11
C ASN A 144 -3.04 10.67 -17.40
N GLU A 145 -2.64 9.47 -17.83
CA GLU A 145 -3.04 8.87 -19.10
C GLU A 145 -3.09 7.34 -19.06
N GLY A 146 -3.67 6.74 -20.09
CA GLY A 146 -3.78 5.29 -20.21
C GLY A 146 -4.89 4.67 -19.34
N PRO A 147 -4.90 3.34 -19.19
CA PRO A 147 -5.99 2.61 -18.54
C PRO A 147 -6.06 2.85 -17.02
N GLN A 148 -4.95 3.20 -16.38
CA GLN A 148 -4.86 3.48 -14.94
C GLN A 148 -4.94 4.99 -14.64
N LYS A 149 -5.46 5.79 -15.57
CA LYS A 149 -5.61 7.24 -15.38
C LYS A 149 -6.39 7.52 -14.09
N HIS A 150 -5.90 8.50 -13.34
CA HIS A 150 -6.39 8.96 -12.03
C HIS A 150 -6.00 8.07 -10.83
N GLU A 151 -5.39 6.91 -11.05
CA GLU A 151 -4.82 6.09 -9.97
C GLU A 151 -3.51 6.67 -9.44
N TYR A 152 -3.19 6.39 -8.18
CA TYR A 152 -1.91 6.68 -7.55
C TYR A 152 -1.03 5.44 -7.58
N LEU A 153 0.06 5.48 -8.34
CA LEU A 153 0.97 4.34 -8.49
C LEU A 153 2.38 4.68 -8.00
N ILE A 154 3.12 3.67 -7.55
CA ILE A 154 4.56 3.79 -7.34
C ILE A 154 5.18 4.16 -8.69
N SER A 155 5.72 5.38 -8.78
CA SER A 155 6.02 6.03 -10.06
C SER A 155 7.02 5.24 -10.91
N ALA A 156 6.95 5.37 -12.25
CA ALA A 156 7.89 4.70 -13.16
C ALA A 156 9.36 4.93 -12.78
N GLY A 157 9.71 6.14 -12.35
CA GLY A 157 11.07 6.44 -11.89
C GLY A 157 11.46 5.73 -10.58
N THR A 158 10.50 5.46 -9.70
CA THR A 158 10.73 4.63 -8.49
C THR A 158 10.92 3.16 -8.88
N VAL A 159 10.07 2.64 -9.78
CA VAL A 159 10.11 1.26 -10.28
C VAL A 159 11.43 0.98 -11.02
N ASP A 160 11.82 1.86 -11.94
CA ASP A 160 13.05 1.72 -12.74
C ASP A 160 14.32 1.64 -11.88
N ARG A 161 14.37 2.40 -10.78
CA ARG A 161 15.54 2.43 -9.89
C ARG A 161 15.45 1.44 -8.72
N ALA A 162 14.38 0.66 -8.61
CA ALA A 162 14.10 -0.16 -7.43
C ALA A 162 15.27 -1.07 -7.04
N VAL A 163 15.82 -1.82 -8.00
CA VAL A 163 16.93 -2.76 -7.75
C VAL A 163 18.19 -2.05 -7.27
N GLY A 164 18.56 -0.93 -7.93
CA GLY A 164 19.72 -0.14 -7.53
C GLY A 164 19.55 0.47 -6.15
N TYR A 165 18.36 1.00 -5.86
CA TYR A 165 18.07 1.59 -4.55
C TYR A 165 18.03 0.53 -3.44
N PHE A 166 17.52 -0.68 -3.71
CA PHE A 166 17.58 -1.78 -2.76
C PHE A 166 19.03 -2.11 -2.37
N ARG A 167 19.95 -2.20 -3.34
CA ARG A 167 21.38 -2.43 -3.07
C ARG A 167 22.00 -1.34 -2.19
N ASP A 168 21.56 -0.08 -2.33
CA ASP A 168 22.03 1.02 -1.48
C ASP A 168 21.59 0.88 -0.01
N VAL A 169 20.51 0.13 0.25
CA VAL A 169 19.90 0.00 1.60
C VAL A 169 19.95 -1.41 2.17
N GLU A 170 20.37 -2.43 1.42
CA GLU A 170 20.26 -3.85 1.79
C GLU A 170 20.95 -4.20 3.12
N ALA A 171 22.02 -3.48 3.46
CA ALA A 171 22.79 -3.65 4.69
C ALA A 171 22.15 -3.00 5.92
N ARG A 172 21.12 -2.17 5.74
CA ARG A 172 20.36 -1.58 6.86
C ARG A 172 19.54 -2.68 7.55
N PRO A 173 19.35 -2.60 8.88
CA PRO A 173 18.46 -3.52 9.57
C PRO A 173 17.02 -3.32 9.09
N TYR A 174 16.21 -4.37 9.19
CA TYR A 174 14.76 -4.23 9.03
C TYR A 174 14.19 -3.34 10.13
N ARG A 175 13.20 -2.51 9.79
CA ARG A 175 12.49 -1.66 10.74
C ARG A 175 11.68 -2.51 11.72
N THR A 176 11.51 -2.01 12.93
CA THR A 176 10.75 -2.67 14.01
C THR A 176 9.45 -1.96 14.34
N THR A 177 9.08 -0.95 13.55
CA THR A 177 7.89 -0.10 13.73
C THR A 177 7.14 0.05 12.40
N GLY A 178 5.84 0.34 12.47
CA GLY A 178 4.96 0.44 11.30
C GLY A 178 4.37 -0.93 10.88
N PRO A 179 3.97 -1.09 9.60
CA PRO A 179 3.41 -2.35 9.08
C PRO A 179 4.39 -3.53 9.17
N ASP A 180 3.92 -4.77 9.06
CA ASP A 180 4.82 -5.93 9.10
C ASP A 180 5.89 -5.88 8.00
N THR A 181 7.08 -6.38 8.34
CA THR A 181 8.20 -6.57 7.41
C THR A 181 8.26 -8.01 6.92
N SER A 182 8.88 -8.25 5.77
CA SER A 182 9.09 -9.58 5.17
C SER A 182 10.58 -9.86 4.98
N PRO A 183 11.34 -10.21 6.05
CA PRO A 183 12.78 -10.38 5.95
C PRO A 183 13.21 -11.46 4.96
N GLY A 184 14.01 -11.09 3.97
CA GLY A 184 14.61 -12.02 3.02
C GLY A 184 13.70 -12.42 1.87
N LEU A 185 12.65 -11.64 1.58
CA LEU A 185 11.76 -11.84 0.43
C LEU A 185 12.51 -11.90 -0.91
N HIS A 186 13.67 -11.26 -1.00
CA HIS A 186 14.56 -11.32 -2.17
C HIS A 186 15.38 -12.61 -2.32
N ARG A 187 15.36 -13.54 -1.35
CA ARG A 187 16.23 -14.74 -1.33
C ARG A 187 15.52 -16.02 -1.74
#